data_AF-A0A829RZZ3-F1
#
_entry.id   AF-A0A829RZZ3-F1
#
_cell.length_a   1.000
_cell.length_b   1.000
_cell.length_c   1.000
_cell.angle_alpha   90.00
_cell.angle_beta   90.00
_cell.angle_gamma   90.00
#
_symmetry.space_group_name_H-M   'P 1'
#
loop_
_entity.id
_entity.type
_entity.pdbx_description
1 polymer ?
#
loop_
_entity_poly.entity_id
_entity_poly.type
_entity_poly.pdbx_seq_one_letter_code
_entity_poly.pdbx_strand_id
1 'polypeptide(L)'
;MKKSLLLLGSCLLTAACSTTQVSTPAPKEVKTAGQLNCSPTELCPSLLVKWNENQKNQLRVDVHLRSSYNFYDINVLTFDIDGKRFNYEPAQATEKTNVSRLVPKHSTTYFVIPSQFLQEFKNAQNVNVLIKTDKGTIERNMYSPQKQSSVYKNFMQLYQNSK
;
A
#
# COMPACT_ATOMS: atom_id res chain seq x y z
N MET A 1 -64.04 32.82 46.26
CA MET A 1 -63.35 31.55 45.92
C MET A 1 -63.30 31.44 44.40
N LYS A 2 -62.08 31.32 43.85
CA LYS A 2 -61.75 31.64 42.44
C LYS A 2 -62.01 30.46 41.51
N LYS A 3 -62.53 30.79 40.33
CA LYS A 3 -62.92 29.88 39.24
C LYS A 3 -61.69 29.41 38.44
N SER A 4 -61.66 28.13 38.09
CA SER A 4 -60.68 27.54 37.18
C SER A 4 -60.74 28.18 35.80
N LEU A 5 -59.58 28.51 35.24
CA LEU A 5 -59.40 28.77 33.81
C LEU A 5 -58.29 27.88 33.27
N LEU A 6 -58.63 27.12 32.25
CA LEU A 6 -57.75 26.32 31.40
C LEU A 6 -56.80 27.24 30.62
N LEU A 7 -55.53 26.84 30.49
CA LEU A 7 -54.65 27.36 29.45
C LEU A 7 -53.88 26.20 28.80
N LEU A 8 -54.14 26.04 27.50
CA LEU A 8 -53.38 25.21 26.58
C LEU A 8 -51.97 25.78 26.43
N GLY A 9 -50.95 24.96 26.71
CA GLY A 9 -49.54 25.28 26.50
C GLY A 9 -48.96 24.47 25.35
N SER A 10 -48.59 25.18 24.29
CA SER A 10 -48.08 24.70 23.01
C SER A 10 -46.89 23.73 23.10
N CYS A 11 -46.99 22.60 22.39
CA CYS A 11 -45.82 21.79 21.99
C CYS A 11 -44.99 22.56 20.96
N LEU A 12 -43.86 23.11 21.40
CA LEU A 12 -42.81 23.59 20.50
C LEU A 12 -42.08 22.36 19.92
N LEU A 13 -42.34 22.07 18.65
CA LEU A 13 -41.56 21.13 17.85
C LEU A 13 -40.18 21.73 17.58
N THR A 14 -39.18 21.38 18.39
CA THR A 14 -37.78 21.63 18.03
C THR A 14 -37.37 20.58 16.99
N ALA A 15 -37.43 20.95 15.71
CA ALA A 15 -36.75 20.21 14.66
C ALA A 15 -35.24 20.34 14.89
N ALA A 16 -34.64 19.34 15.53
CA ALA A 16 -33.19 19.20 15.52
C ALA A 16 -32.76 18.89 14.09
N CYS A 17 -32.16 19.88 13.43
CA CYS A 17 -31.50 19.69 12.15
C CYS A 17 -30.24 18.86 12.43
N SER A 18 -30.37 17.54 12.34
CA SER A 18 -29.25 16.62 12.36
C SER A 18 -28.41 16.90 11.12
N THR A 19 -27.35 17.70 11.25
CA THR A 19 -26.28 17.75 10.27
C THR A 19 -25.67 16.37 10.21
N THR A 20 -26.10 15.57 9.24
CA THR A 20 -25.38 14.37 8.82
C THR A 20 -23.98 14.81 8.42
N GLN A 21 -23.02 14.58 9.32
CA GLN A 21 -21.62 14.61 8.95
C GLN A 21 -21.46 13.57 7.84
N VAL A 22 -21.36 14.05 6.60
CA VAL A 22 -20.90 13.23 5.48
C VAL A 22 -19.46 12.87 5.84
N SER A 23 -19.31 11.73 6.51
CA SER A 23 -18.03 11.07 6.67
C SER A 23 -17.54 10.76 5.26
N THR A 24 -16.63 11.61 4.78
CA THR A 24 -15.87 11.31 3.58
C THR A 24 -15.28 9.92 3.80
N PRO A 25 -15.54 8.94 2.91
CA PRO A 25 -14.97 7.62 3.10
C PRO A 25 -13.46 7.80 3.16
N ALA A 26 -12.83 7.38 4.26
CA ALA A 26 -11.38 7.29 4.30
C ALA A 26 -10.94 6.49 3.06
N PRO A 27 -9.86 6.91 2.35
CA PRO A 27 -9.36 6.19 1.19
C PRO A 27 -9.31 4.70 1.50
N LYS A 28 -10.01 3.87 0.71
CA LYS A 28 -10.04 2.43 0.94
C LYS A 28 -8.60 1.92 0.96
N GLU A 29 -8.15 1.57 2.16
CA GLU A 29 -6.78 1.16 2.43
C GLU A 29 -6.50 -0.13 1.67
N VAL A 30 -5.48 -0.11 0.81
CA VAL A 30 -5.06 -1.31 0.07
C VAL A 30 -4.23 -2.17 1.03
N LYS A 31 -4.87 -3.11 1.73
CA LYS A 31 -4.23 -3.96 2.76
C LYS A 31 -3.63 -5.25 2.23
N THR A 32 -3.83 -5.59 0.96
CA THR A 32 -3.43 -6.89 0.41
C THR A 32 -2.11 -6.76 -0.34
N ALA A 33 -1.12 -7.56 0.07
CA ALA A 33 0.15 -7.65 -0.65
C ALA A 33 -0.08 -8.18 -2.08
N GLY A 34 0.43 -7.46 -3.08
CA GLY A 34 0.42 -7.89 -4.47
C GLY A 34 1.65 -8.74 -4.79
N GLN A 35 1.62 -9.45 -5.91
CA GLN A 35 2.76 -10.16 -6.49
C GLN A 35 3.19 -9.50 -7.79
N LEU A 36 4.51 -9.46 -8.04
CA LEU A 36 5.08 -9.02 -9.32
C LEU A 36 4.81 -10.06 -10.43
N ASN A 37 5.10 -9.70 -11.68
CA ASN A 37 5.03 -10.67 -12.77
C ASN A 37 6.23 -11.62 -12.68
N CYS A 38 5.98 -12.89 -12.35
CA CYS A 38 6.99 -13.92 -12.18
C CYS A 38 6.60 -15.20 -12.92
N SER A 39 7.60 -16.01 -13.28
CA SER A 39 7.40 -17.40 -13.68
C SER A 39 7.28 -18.33 -12.45
N PRO A 40 6.63 -19.49 -12.54
CA PRO A 40 6.40 -20.38 -11.39
C PRO A 40 7.67 -20.89 -10.69
N THR A 41 8.79 -20.97 -11.40
CA THR A 41 10.07 -21.46 -10.88
C THR A 41 10.94 -20.36 -10.28
N GLU A 42 10.50 -19.11 -10.37
CA GLU A 42 11.24 -17.96 -9.89
C GLU A 42 10.86 -17.60 -8.45
N LEU A 43 11.84 -17.08 -7.70
CA LEU A 43 11.51 -16.33 -6.48
C LEU A 43 10.63 -15.14 -6.87
N CYS A 44 9.39 -15.11 -6.39
CA CYS A 44 8.44 -14.06 -6.71
C CYS A 44 8.22 -13.13 -5.51
N PRO A 45 8.74 -11.89 -5.56
CA PRO A 45 8.52 -10.91 -4.51
C PRO A 45 7.04 -10.52 -4.40
N SER A 46 6.60 -10.32 -3.16
CA SER A 46 5.31 -9.71 -2.88
C SER A 46 5.52 -8.34 -2.24
N LEU A 47 4.79 -7.34 -2.73
CA LEU A 47 4.86 -5.97 -2.25
C LEU A 47 3.49 -5.54 -1.72
N LEU A 48 3.47 -4.99 -0.51
CA LEU A 48 2.31 -4.28 0.03
C LEU A 48 2.61 -2.80 0.02
N VAL A 49 1.79 -2.02 -0.68
CA VAL A 49 1.88 -0.55 -0.71
C VAL A 49 0.70 0.03 0.06
N LYS A 50 0.98 0.98 0.95
CA LYS A 50 -0.01 1.70 1.75
C LYS A 50 0.45 3.12 2.03
N TRP A 51 -0.47 3.99 2.45
CA TRP A 51 -0.08 5.29 3.00
C TRP A 51 0.74 5.10 4.27
N ASN A 52 1.76 5.93 4.46
CA ASN A 52 2.45 5.97 5.74
C ASN A 52 1.52 6.62 6.78
N GLU A 53 1.09 5.84 7.77
CA GLU A 53 0.13 6.26 8.80
C GLU A 53 0.58 7.51 9.57
N ASN A 54 1.91 7.68 9.72
CA ASN A 54 2.49 8.82 10.43
C ASN A 54 2.70 10.05 9.53
N GLN A 55 2.79 9.86 8.21
CA GLN A 55 3.14 10.92 7.24
C GLN A 55 2.36 10.74 5.94
N LYS A 56 1.22 11.43 5.81
CA LYS A 56 0.29 11.28 4.67
C LYS A 56 0.88 11.64 3.30
N ASN A 57 2.05 12.28 3.24
CA ASN A 57 2.78 12.58 2.01
C ASN A 57 3.80 11.49 1.63
N GLN A 58 3.76 10.34 2.29
CA GLN A 58 4.64 9.22 2.04
C GLN A 58 3.85 7.93 1.93
N LEU A 59 4.43 7.00 1.19
CA LEU A 59 4.01 5.63 1.08
C LEU A 59 4.94 4.75 1.89
N ARG A 60 4.36 3.72 2.51
CA ARG A 60 5.10 2.59 3.02
C ARG A 60 4.95 1.44 2.03
N VAL A 61 6.09 0.88 1.62
CA VAL A 61 6.16 -0.31 0.76
C VAL A 61 6.82 -1.42 1.54
N ASP A 62 6.04 -2.40 1.99
CA ASP A 62 6.56 -3.62 2.61
C ASP A 62 6.95 -4.61 1.50
N VAL A 63 8.19 -5.11 1.54
CA VAL A 63 8.71 -6.12 0.62
C VAL A 63 8.79 -7.45 1.36
N HIS A 64 8.21 -8.49 0.76
CA HIS A 64 8.24 -9.85 1.27
C HIS A 64 8.87 -10.80 0.26
N LEU A 65 9.96 -11.45 0.67
CA LEU A 65 10.59 -12.55 -0.05
C LEU A 65 10.30 -13.86 0.67
N ARG A 66 9.74 -14.84 -0.05
CA ARG A 66 9.46 -16.19 0.44
C ARG A 66 10.28 -17.20 -0.34
N SER A 67 11.16 -17.92 0.33
CA SER A 67 12.05 -18.89 -0.32
C SER A 67 12.12 -20.18 0.48
N SER A 68 12.13 -21.32 -0.20
CA SER A 68 12.25 -22.62 0.46
C SER A 68 13.62 -22.81 1.15
N TYR A 69 14.66 -22.10 0.72
CA TYR A 69 16.04 -22.42 1.11
C TYR A 69 16.78 -21.28 1.81
N ASN A 70 16.54 -20.02 1.40
CA ASN A 70 17.39 -18.91 1.77
C ASN A 70 16.63 -17.80 2.51
N PHE A 71 17.30 -17.23 3.52
CA PHE A 71 17.03 -15.85 3.92
C PHE A 71 17.80 -14.91 3.01
N TYR A 72 17.24 -13.71 2.84
CA TYR A 72 17.83 -12.62 2.07
C TYR A 72 17.94 -11.41 2.98
N ASP A 73 19.05 -10.69 2.89
CA ASP A 73 19.16 -9.33 3.40
C ASP A 73 18.79 -8.37 2.27
N ILE A 74 17.67 -7.68 2.42
CA ILE A 74 17.10 -6.77 1.42
C ILE A 74 17.70 -5.37 1.63
N ASN A 75 18.47 -4.91 0.66
CA ASN A 75 19.34 -3.73 0.81
C ASN A 75 18.88 -2.52 0.02
N VAL A 76 18.27 -2.70 -1.15
CA VAL A 76 17.78 -1.61 -2.01
C VAL A 76 16.52 -2.05 -2.73
N LEU A 77 15.54 -1.16 -2.80
CA LEU A 77 14.39 -1.27 -3.70
C LEU A 77 14.54 -0.24 -4.81
N THR A 78 14.58 -0.70 -6.05
CA THR A 78 14.64 0.16 -7.22
C THR A 78 13.39 -0.02 -8.07
N PHE A 79 12.78 1.09 -8.46
CA PHE A 79 11.82 1.13 -9.56
C PHE A 79 12.53 1.64 -10.80
N ASP A 80 12.53 0.85 -11.85
CA ASP A 80 13.00 1.24 -13.17
C ASP A 80 11.77 1.50 -14.04
N ILE A 81 11.51 2.77 -14.34
CA ILE A 81 10.37 3.23 -15.13
C ILE A 81 10.92 3.78 -16.44
N ASP A 82 10.71 3.04 -17.53
CA ASP A 82 11.18 3.40 -18.86
C ASP A 82 12.68 3.78 -18.91
N GLY A 83 13.52 3.13 -18.09
CA GLY A 83 14.97 3.37 -17.99
C GLY A 83 15.37 4.39 -16.90
N LYS A 84 14.41 5.13 -16.32
CA LYS A 84 14.66 6.05 -15.19
C LYS A 84 14.58 5.27 -13.88
N ARG A 85 15.66 5.33 -13.08
CA ARG A 85 15.78 4.55 -11.84
C ARG A 85 15.53 5.40 -10.59
N PHE A 86 14.66 4.89 -9.73
CA PHE A 86 14.36 5.45 -8.41
C PHE A 86 14.79 4.44 -7.36
N ASN A 87 15.80 4.78 -6.56
CA ASN A 87 16.39 3.89 -5.58
C ASN A 87 15.99 4.31 -4.17
N TYR A 88 15.62 3.33 -3.35
CA TYR A 88 15.24 3.54 -1.96
C TYR A 88 16.00 2.56 -1.06
N GLU A 89 16.50 3.08 0.05
CA GLU A 89 17.08 2.30 1.13
C GLU A 89 15.99 1.85 2.11
N PRO A 90 16.14 0.68 2.74
CA PRO A 90 15.15 0.18 3.68
C PRO A 90 15.12 1.04 4.94
N ALA A 91 13.92 1.28 5.46
CA ALA A 91 13.74 2.05 6.69
C ALA A 91 14.09 1.24 7.95
N GLN A 92 14.29 -0.07 7.82
CA GLN A 92 14.77 -0.94 8.88
C GLN A 92 15.59 -2.12 8.34
N ALA A 93 16.35 -2.76 9.22
CA ALA A 93 17.03 -4.01 8.90
C ALA A 93 16.02 -5.10 8.45
N THR A 94 16.49 -6.05 7.65
CA THR A 94 15.63 -7.14 7.18
C THR A 94 15.29 -8.10 8.31
N GLU A 95 13.99 -8.27 8.57
CA GLU A 95 13.47 -9.27 9.48
C GLU A 95 13.46 -10.64 8.80
N LYS A 96 13.99 -11.64 9.52
CA LYS A 96 14.11 -13.03 9.06
C LYS A 96 13.26 -13.91 9.98
N THR A 97 12.19 -14.46 9.44
CA THR A 97 11.28 -15.33 10.22
C THR A 97 11.21 -16.72 9.63
N ASN A 98 11.29 -17.71 10.52
CA ASN A 98 10.93 -19.09 10.22
C ASN A 98 9.53 -19.32 10.77
N VAL A 99 8.60 -19.77 9.93
CA VAL A 99 7.25 -20.12 10.42
C VAL A 99 7.24 -21.56 10.95
N SER A 100 8.07 -22.46 10.40
CA SER A 100 8.47 -23.77 10.98
C SER A 100 9.62 -24.38 10.16
N ARG A 101 10.21 -25.53 10.57
CA ARG A 101 11.24 -26.25 9.78
C ARG A 101 10.78 -26.68 8.38
N LEU A 102 9.47 -26.76 8.14
CA LEU A 102 8.87 -27.18 6.86
C LEU A 102 8.26 -26.02 6.07
N VAL A 103 8.28 -24.79 6.60
CA VAL A 103 7.69 -23.62 5.95
C VAL A 103 8.80 -22.81 5.28
N PRO A 104 8.54 -22.19 4.10
CA PRO A 104 9.49 -21.30 3.47
C PRO A 104 10.06 -20.26 4.44
N LYS A 105 11.32 -19.90 4.24
CA LYS A 105 11.99 -18.80 4.91
C LYS A 105 11.40 -17.48 4.42
N HIS A 106 11.09 -16.59 5.35
CA HIS A 106 10.54 -15.27 5.07
C HIS A 106 11.59 -14.20 5.38
N SER A 107 11.82 -13.31 4.42
CA SER A 107 12.63 -12.10 4.60
C SER A 107 11.75 -10.90 4.31
N THR A 108 11.65 -9.97 5.26
CA THR A 108 10.76 -8.80 5.15
C THR A 108 11.46 -7.53 5.61
N THR A 109 11.25 -6.45 4.88
CA THR A 109 11.56 -5.09 5.32
C THR A 109 10.57 -4.12 4.68
N TYR A 110 10.67 -2.83 5.00
CA TYR A 110 9.85 -1.81 4.38
C TYR A 110 10.67 -0.59 3.96
N PHE A 111 10.11 0.11 2.99
CA PHE A 111 10.67 1.31 2.38
C PHE A 111 9.68 2.44 2.55
N VAL A 112 10.23 3.65 2.70
CA VAL A 112 9.44 4.89 2.74
C VAL A 112 9.70 5.63 1.45
N ILE A 113 8.62 5.88 0.70
CA ILE A 113 8.67 6.45 -0.64
C ILE A 113 7.83 7.74 -0.67
N PRO A 114 8.31 8.86 -1.24
CA PRO A 114 7.50 10.07 -1.41
C PRO A 114 6.24 9.80 -2.24
N SER A 115 5.09 10.32 -1.84
CA SER A 115 3.84 10.06 -2.56
C SER A 115 3.81 10.64 -3.98
N GLN A 116 4.64 11.67 -4.24
CA GLN A 116 4.85 12.24 -5.57
C GLN A 116 5.38 11.19 -6.56
N PHE A 117 6.05 10.13 -6.09
CA PHE A 117 6.50 9.02 -6.92
C PHE A 117 5.35 8.35 -7.70
N LEU A 118 4.11 8.40 -7.18
CA LEU A 118 2.94 7.86 -7.90
C LEU A 118 2.71 8.53 -9.26
N GLN A 119 3.19 9.77 -9.44
CA GLN A 119 3.08 10.48 -10.71
C GLN A 119 3.97 9.88 -11.80
N GLU A 120 5.05 9.17 -11.44
CA GLU A 120 5.97 8.55 -12.41
C GLU A 120 5.32 7.38 -13.14
N PHE A 121 4.26 6.78 -12.60
CA PHE A 121 3.45 5.79 -13.31
C PHE A 121 2.58 6.40 -14.42
N LYS A 122 2.45 7.73 -14.47
CA LYS A 122 1.66 8.41 -15.51
C LYS A 122 2.37 8.23 -16.85
N ASN A 123 1.71 7.53 -17.77
CA ASN A 123 2.19 7.22 -19.12
C ASN A 123 3.38 6.25 -19.17
N ALA A 124 3.75 5.62 -18.04
CA ALA A 124 4.79 4.61 -18.01
C ALA A 124 4.46 3.51 -19.01
N GLN A 125 5.44 3.09 -19.81
CA GLN A 125 5.27 1.96 -20.75
C GLN A 125 5.79 0.67 -20.14
N ASN A 126 6.86 0.74 -19.35
CA ASN A 126 7.45 -0.38 -18.67
C ASN A 126 7.84 0.02 -17.25
N VAL A 127 7.48 -0.83 -16.30
CA VAL A 127 7.96 -0.71 -14.93
C VAL A 127 8.56 -2.04 -14.51
N ASN A 128 9.85 -2.02 -14.17
CA ASN A 128 10.53 -3.12 -13.51
C ASN A 128 10.82 -2.75 -12.06
N VAL A 129 10.80 -3.76 -11.20
CA VAL A 129 11.22 -3.66 -9.80
C VAL A 129 12.44 -4.52 -9.62
N LEU A 130 13.49 -3.90 -9.07
CA LEU A 130 14.72 -4.57 -8.72
C LEU A 130 14.85 -4.54 -7.20
N ILE A 131 15.03 -5.71 -6.59
CA ILE A 131 15.28 -5.86 -5.16
C ILE A 131 16.71 -6.37 -5.01
N LYS A 132 17.62 -5.49 -4.59
CA LYS A 132 19.01 -5.87 -4.32
C LYS A 132 19.09 -6.58 -2.98
N THR A 133 19.68 -7.76 -2.98
CA THR A 133 19.93 -8.55 -1.77
C THR A 133 21.40 -8.90 -1.61
N ASP A 134 21.76 -9.50 -0.47
CA ASP A 134 23.06 -10.15 -0.25
C ASP A 134 23.35 -11.32 -1.22
N LYS A 135 22.32 -11.86 -1.87
CA LYS A 135 22.41 -13.00 -2.81
C LYS A 135 22.21 -12.58 -4.27
N GLY A 136 22.34 -11.29 -4.55
CA GLY A 136 22.15 -10.71 -5.88
C GLY A 136 20.83 -9.95 -6.02
N THR A 137 20.55 -9.51 -7.24
CA THR A 137 19.40 -8.68 -7.55
C THR A 137 18.26 -9.52 -8.11
N ILE A 138 17.08 -9.39 -7.52
CA ILE A 138 15.84 -9.98 -8.03
C ILE A 138 15.14 -8.91 -8.87
N GLU A 139 15.06 -9.11 -10.18
CA GLU A 139 14.39 -8.19 -11.11
C GLU A 139 13.11 -8.82 -11.64
N ARG A 140 11.98 -8.12 -11.50
CA ARG A 140 10.69 -8.57 -12.05
C ARG A 140 9.95 -7.41 -12.68
N ASN A 141 9.24 -7.71 -13.75
CA ASN A 141 8.33 -6.76 -14.35
C ASN A 141 7.13 -6.53 -13.41
N MET A 142 6.82 -5.26 -13.17
CA MET A 142 5.60 -4.83 -12.49
C MET A 142 4.51 -4.50 -13.52
N TYR A 143 4.89 -3.85 -14.62
CA TYR A 143 3.95 -3.38 -15.63
C TYR A 143 4.55 -3.41 -17.03
N SER A 144 3.73 -3.85 -17.99
CA SER A 144 3.85 -3.56 -19.42
C SER A 144 2.45 -3.42 -20.02
N PRO A 145 2.28 -2.92 -21.25
CA PRO A 145 0.96 -2.77 -21.87
C PRO A 145 0.25 -4.12 -22.03
N GLN A 146 1.00 -5.22 -22.13
CA GLN A 146 0.47 -6.58 -22.27
C GLN A 146 0.19 -7.25 -20.93
N LYS A 147 0.84 -6.82 -19.83
CA LYS A 147 0.74 -7.52 -18.54
C LYS A 147 0.89 -6.57 -17.35
N GLN A 148 -0.18 -6.51 -16.55
CA GLN A 148 -0.20 -5.76 -15.29
C GLN A 148 -0.15 -6.71 -14.09
N SER A 149 0.86 -6.54 -13.23
CA SER A 149 0.94 -7.25 -11.96
C SER A 149 -0.13 -6.77 -10.97
N SER A 150 -0.40 -7.56 -9.91
CA SER A 150 -1.29 -7.10 -8.84
C SER A 150 -0.66 -5.98 -8.00
N VAL A 151 0.67 -5.95 -7.89
CA VAL A 151 1.38 -4.82 -7.28
C VAL A 151 1.08 -3.53 -8.04
N TYR A 152 1.19 -3.53 -9.37
CA TYR A 152 0.87 -2.34 -10.18
C TYR A 152 -0.53 -1.82 -9.90
N LYS A 153 -1.52 -2.72 -9.89
CA LYS A 153 -2.92 -2.38 -9.61
C LYS A 153 -3.08 -1.73 -8.23
N ASN A 154 -2.37 -2.22 -7.21
CA ASN A 154 -2.38 -1.64 -5.87
C ASN A 154 -1.80 -0.20 -5.85
N PHE A 155 -0.68 0.04 -6.54
CA PHE A 155 -0.12 1.40 -6.67
C PHE A 155 -1.09 2.35 -7.38
N MET A 156 -1.70 1.90 -8.49
CA MET A 156 -2.66 2.72 -9.24
C MET A 156 -3.93 3.01 -8.45
N GLN A 157 -4.40 2.07 -7.63
CA GLN A 157 -5.54 2.29 -6.74
C GLN A 157 -5.23 3.39 -5.71
N LEU A 158 -4.03 3.39 -5.12
CA LEU A 158 -3.62 4.46 -4.20
C LEU A 158 -3.52 5.82 -4.90
N TYR A 159 -2.97 5.85 -6.12
CA TYR A 159 -2.89 7.06 -6.92
C TYR A 159 -4.26 7.63 -7.31
N GLN A 160 -5.23 6.76 -7.64
CA GLN A 160 -6.60 7.19 -7.93
C GLN A 160 -7.30 7.74 -6.69
N ASN A 161 -7.07 7.13 -5.52
CA ASN A 161 -7.64 7.58 -4.25
C ASN A 161 -6.96 8.85 -3.68
N SER A 162 -5.84 9.29 -4.25
CA SER A 162 -5.11 10.49 -3.83
C SER A 162 -5.48 11.74 -4.62
N LYS A 163 -6.32 11.61 -5.65
CA LYS A 163 -6.86 12.72 -6.46
C LYS A 163 -8.19 13.16 -5.90
#